data_AF-A0A7W1PMT3-F1
#
_entry.id   AF-A0A7W1PMT3-F1
#
_cell.length_a   1.000
_cell.length_b   1.000
_cell.length_c   1.000
_cell.angle_alpha   90.00
_cell.angle_beta   90.00
_cell.angle_gamma   90.00
#
_symmetry.space_group_name_H-M   'P 1'
#
loop_
_entity.id
_entity.type
_entity.pdbx_description
1 polymer ?
#
loop_
_entity_poly.entity_id
_entity_poly.type
_entity_poly.pdbx_seq_one_letter_code
_entity_poly.pdbx_strand_id
1 'polypeptide(L)'
;MYRSVRWLSVLLVLAGCRQTRSEIGRDERPDLAQRTGSAELQDNEGSLEFEAPRLVPAIRAQINEIEDPEGATEGNLTAFQNGVGTLVNAMEADLNRVGVTDSGYFWVLSDSIMREIGGGSGDVAELPPEKARQAAAQVKRLIGMYEQRMRAAQN
;
A
#
# COMPACT_ATOMS: atom_id res chain seq x y z
N MET A 1 -0.42 -25.22 -40.43
CA MET A 1 0.46 -25.29 -39.23
C MET A 1 1.77 -24.56 -39.55
N TYR A 2 1.88 -23.30 -39.15
CA TYR A 2 3.14 -22.55 -39.14
C TYR A 2 3.26 -21.88 -37.79
N ARG A 3 4.09 -22.49 -36.92
CA ARG A 3 4.54 -21.92 -35.66
C ARG A 3 5.92 -21.31 -35.88
N SER A 4 6.18 -20.26 -35.11
CA SER A 4 7.50 -19.79 -34.68
C SER A 4 8.05 -18.53 -35.35
N VAL A 5 8.66 -17.74 -34.47
CA VAL A 5 9.62 -16.64 -34.70
C VAL A 5 9.01 -15.27 -35.00
N ARG A 6 8.86 -14.45 -33.95
CA ARG A 6 9.64 -13.21 -33.78
C ARG A 6 9.26 -12.50 -32.45
N TRP A 7 9.94 -12.93 -31.40
CA TRP A 7 10.41 -12.02 -30.35
C TRP A 7 11.32 -10.99 -31.04
N LEU A 8 10.94 -9.71 -31.07
CA LEU A 8 11.83 -8.53 -31.13
C LEU A 8 10.98 -7.28 -31.34
N SER A 9 10.75 -6.50 -30.29
CA SER A 9 10.50 -5.04 -30.35
C SER A 9 10.53 -4.49 -28.92
N VAL A 10 11.69 -4.60 -28.29
CA VAL A 10 12.11 -3.78 -27.14
C VAL A 10 13.12 -2.79 -27.73
N LEU A 11 12.98 -1.50 -27.35
CA LEU A 11 13.87 -0.32 -27.61
C LEU A 11 13.49 0.65 -28.74
N LEU A 12 12.73 1.69 -28.38
CA LEU A 12 12.61 3.04 -28.98
C LEU A 12 11.66 3.79 -28.03
N VAL A 13 11.93 4.90 -27.33
CA VAL A 13 12.74 6.09 -27.61
C VAL A 13 13.10 6.77 -26.27
N LEU A 14 14.38 6.84 -25.92
CA LEU A 14 14.93 7.80 -24.97
C LEU A 14 15.67 8.85 -25.79
N ALA A 15 14.97 9.91 -26.19
CA ALA A 15 15.55 11.07 -26.86
C ALA A 15 14.76 12.32 -26.47
N GLY A 16 15.31 13.09 -25.52
CA GLY A 16 14.70 14.32 -25.03
C GLY A 16 15.58 15.06 -24.04
N CYS A 17 16.89 15.11 -24.28
CA CYS A 17 17.78 16.01 -23.56
C CYS A 17 17.76 17.42 -24.20
N ARG A 18 17.66 18.43 -23.34
CA ARG A 18 18.30 19.77 -23.40
C ARG A 18 17.64 20.92 -24.21
N GLN A 19 17.12 21.89 -23.43
CA GLN A 19 17.76 23.20 -23.14
C GLN A 19 17.41 24.45 -23.99
N THR A 20 16.81 25.45 -23.33
CA THR A 20 16.98 26.93 -23.50
C THR A 20 16.38 27.60 -22.24
N ARG A 21 17.11 28.20 -21.29
CA ARG A 21 17.78 29.54 -21.24
C ARG A 21 16.87 30.74 -21.52
N SER A 22 16.64 31.58 -20.49
CA SER A 22 16.61 33.06 -20.48
C SER A 22 16.65 33.53 -19.01
N GLU A 23 17.75 34.14 -18.57
CA GLU A 23 17.96 35.61 -18.36
C GLU A 23 17.39 36.12 -17.02
N ILE A 24 18.23 36.31 -16.01
CA ILE A 24 18.93 37.55 -15.63
C ILE A 24 17.95 38.68 -15.22
N GLY A 25 17.80 38.82 -13.90
CA GLY A 25 17.48 40.06 -13.23
C GLY A 25 18.30 40.11 -11.94
N ARG A 26 19.41 40.86 -11.97
CA ARG A 26 20.06 41.34 -10.75
C ARG A 26 19.21 42.49 -10.23
N ASP A 27 18.96 42.50 -8.93
CA ASP A 27 19.08 43.75 -8.19
C ASP A 27 19.50 43.49 -6.74
N GLU A 28 20.02 44.56 -6.15
CA GLU A 28 21.07 44.65 -5.15
C GLU A 28 20.79 44.10 -3.74
N ARG A 29 21.90 43.84 -3.03
CA ARG A 29 22.02 43.42 -1.62
C ARG A 29 21.37 44.43 -0.65
N PRO A 30 21.19 44.03 0.61
CA PRO A 30 22.20 44.49 1.56
C PRO A 30 22.85 43.37 2.39
N ASP A 31 24.09 43.68 2.70
CA ASP A 31 25.07 42.93 3.45
C ASP A 31 24.80 43.01 4.97
N LEU A 32 25.45 42.09 5.69
CA LEU A 32 25.82 42.10 7.10
C LEU A 32 24.96 41.35 8.13
N ALA A 33 25.72 40.65 8.97
CA ALA A 33 25.43 40.07 10.28
C ALA A 33 25.03 38.58 10.32
N GLN A 34 26.07 37.75 10.22
CA GLN A 34 26.52 36.96 11.37
C GLN A 34 25.42 36.21 12.16
N ARG A 35 25.25 34.93 11.84
CA ARG A 35 25.10 33.94 12.91
C ARG A 35 25.73 32.62 12.50
N THR A 36 26.91 32.38 13.06
CA THR A 36 27.47 31.06 13.31
C THR A 36 26.38 30.23 13.97
N GLY A 37 25.74 29.40 13.18
CA GLY A 37 24.85 28.37 13.62
C GLY A 37 25.18 27.20 12.72
N SER A 38 26.01 26.30 13.23
CA SER A 38 25.98 24.91 12.81
C SER A 38 24.56 24.41 13.05
N ALA A 39 23.64 24.74 12.14
CA ALA A 39 22.50 23.90 11.89
C ALA A 39 23.12 22.70 11.19
N GLU A 40 23.59 21.76 12.00
CA GLU A 40 23.57 20.37 11.63
C GLU A 40 22.29 20.18 10.82
N LEU A 41 22.47 19.76 9.56
CA LEU A 41 21.43 19.10 8.80
C LEU A 41 21.00 17.94 9.69
N GLN A 42 20.07 18.23 10.60
CA GLN A 42 19.34 17.25 11.35
C GLN A 42 18.57 16.56 10.25
N ASP A 43 19.11 15.41 9.84
CA ASP A 43 18.47 14.51 8.90
C ASP A 43 16.99 14.51 9.27
N ASN A 44 16.17 15.06 8.38
CA ASN A 44 14.77 14.75 8.37
C ASN A 44 14.73 13.26 7.98
N GLU A 45 15.05 12.39 8.93
CA GLU A 45 14.48 11.06 9.02
C GLU A 45 12.98 11.31 9.17
N GLY A 46 12.33 11.64 8.04
CA GLY A 46 10.89 11.65 7.94
C GLY A 46 10.47 10.26 8.37
N SER A 47 9.94 10.19 9.60
CA SER A 47 9.50 8.94 10.21
C SER A 47 8.69 8.21 9.15
N LEU A 48 9.19 7.05 8.70
CA LEU A 48 8.54 6.24 7.69
C LEU A 48 7.22 5.76 8.29
N GLU A 49 6.16 6.56 8.14
CA GLU A 49 4.85 6.20 8.61
C GLU A 49 4.30 5.08 7.73
N PHE A 50 4.17 3.90 8.32
CA PHE A 50 3.52 2.76 7.71
C PHE A 50 2.00 2.93 7.79
N GLU A 51 1.32 2.67 6.68
CA GLU A 51 -0.12 2.91 6.55
C GLU A 51 -0.94 1.75 7.10
N ALA A 52 -0.55 0.51 6.82
CA ALA A 52 -1.30 -0.67 7.23
C ALA A 52 -1.47 -0.78 8.76
N PRO A 53 -0.47 -0.48 9.62
CA PRO A 53 -0.64 -0.53 11.07
C PRO A 53 -1.74 0.40 11.58
N ARG A 54 -2.02 1.50 10.88
CA ARG A 54 -3.09 2.44 11.23
C ARG A 54 -4.47 1.89 10.88
N LEU A 55 -4.56 1.04 9.85
CA LEU A 55 -5.80 0.44 9.36
C LEU A 55 -6.18 -0.85 10.11
N VAL A 56 -5.18 -1.63 10.55
CA VAL A 56 -5.39 -2.94 11.21
C VAL A 56 -6.42 -2.89 12.35
N PRO A 57 -6.41 -1.92 13.28
CA PRO A 57 -7.40 -1.90 14.37
C PRO A 57 -8.85 -1.78 13.89
N ALA A 58 -9.10 -0.94 12.88
CA ALA A 58 -10.44 -0.76 12.33
C ALA A 58 -10.92 -2.03 11.62
N ILE A 59 -10.04 -2.68 10.84
CA ILE A 59 -10.38 -3.94 10.16
C ILE A 59 -10.63 -5.06 11.17
N ARG A 60 -9.86 -5.15 12.26
CA ARG A 60 -10.12 -6.12 13.33
C ARG A 60 -11.48 -5.89 13.98
N ALA A 61 -11.89 -4.63 14.19
CA ALA A 61 -13.21 -4.30 14.71
C ALA A 61 -14.32 -4.76 13.76
N GLN A 62 -14.21 -4.45 12.46
CA GLN A 62 -15.15 -4.89 11.44
C GLN A 62 -15.26 -6.43 11.36
N ILE A 63 -14.12 -7.13 11.47
CA ILE A 63 -14.13 -8.60 11.51
C ILE A 63 -14.93 -9.13 12.70
N ASN A 64 -14.76 -8.53 13.88
CA ASN A 64 -15.52 -8.95 15.06
C ASN A 64 -17.03 -8.70 14.88
N GLU A 65 -17.42 -7.62 14.20
CA GLU A 65 -18.82 -7.34 13.88
C GLU A 65 -19.41 -8.40 12.94
N ILE A 66 -18.73 -8.77 11.85
CA ILE A 66 -19.27 -9.75 10.89
C ILE A 66 -19.24 -11.21 11.41
N GLU A 67 -18.38 -11.49 12.40
CA GLU A 67 -18.36 -12.78 13.10
C GLU A 67 -19.55 -12.96 14.05
N ASP A 68 -20.16 -11.87 14.49
CA ASP A 68 -21.45 -11.93 15.19
C ASP A 68 -22.54 -12.46 14.24
N PRO A 69 -23.36 -13.43 14.68
CA PRO A 69 -24.53 -13.90 13.92
C PRO A 69 -25.42 -12.77 13.38
N GLU A 70 -25.61 -11.69 14.13
CA GLU A 70 -26.47 -10.56 13.78
C GLU A 70 -25.71 -9.40 13.13
N GLY A 71 -24.38 -9.38 13.24
CA GLY A 71 -23.55 -8.27 12.78
C GLY A 71 -23.17 -8.32 11.29
N ALA A 72 -23.51 -9.39 10.57
CA ALA A 72 -23.33 -9.49 9.12
C ALA A 72 -24.41 -8.72 8.32
N THR A 73 -24.61 -7.45 8.65
CA THR A 73 -25.50 -6.52 7.94
C THR A 73 -24.88 -6.04 6.63
N GLU A 74 -25.69 -5.62 5.66
CA GLU A 74 -25.20 -5.09 4.37
C GLU A 74 -24.17 -3.95 4.54
N GLY A 75 -24.41 -3.06 5.51
CA GLY A 75 -23.50 -1.96 5.82
C GLY A 75 -22.15 -2.45 6.35
N ASN A 76 -22.16 -3.43 7.27
CA ASN A 76 -20.93 -3.98 7.84
C ASN A 76 -20.16 -4.81 6.81
N LEU A 77 -20.86 -5.56 5.96
CA LEU A 77 -20.25 -6.32 4.86
C LEU A 77 -19.60 -5.40 3.83
N THR A 78 -20.27 -4.31 3.47
CA THR A 78 -19.75 -3.28 2.56
C THR A 78 -18.53 -2.57 3.17
N ALA A 79 -18.59 -2.22 4.45
CA ALA A 79 -17.47 -1.60 5.15
C ALA A 79 -16.26 -2.55 5.22
N PHE A 80 -16.49 -3.83 5.54
CA PHE A 80 -15.47 -4.86 5.57
C PHE A 80 -14.81 -5.06 4.19
N GLN A 81 -15.60 -5.23 3.13
CA GLN A 81 -15.09 -5.39 1.77
C GLN A 81 -14.20 -4.22 1.33
N ASN A 82 -14.67 -2.99 1.49
CA ASN A 82 -13.90 -1.79 1.12
C ASN A 82 -12.65 -1.61 1.99
N GLY A 83 -12.77 -1.93 3.28
CA GLY A 83 -11.67 -1.84 4.24
C GLY A 83 -10.55 -2.83 3.94
N VAL A 84 -10.89 -4.07 3.57
CA VAL A 84 -9.90 -5.10 3.25
C VAL A 84 -9.07 -4.74 2.03
N GLY A 85 -9.69 -4.25 0.95
CA GLY A 85 -8.93 -3.82 -0.23
C GLY A 85 -7.94 -2.70 0.09
N THR A 86 -8.36 -1.72 0.89
CA THR A 86 -7.49 -0.64 1.37
C THR A 86 -6.34 -1.18 2.22
N LEU A 87 -6.63 -2.11 3.13
CA LEU A 87 -5.63 -2.72 4.00
C LEU A 87 -4.58 -3.51 3.21
N VAL A 88 -5.00 -4.33 2.25
CA VAL A 88 -4.10 -5.14 1.42
C VAL A 88 -3.12 -4.24 0.66
N ASN A 89 -3.63 -3.20 -0.01
CA ASN A 89 -2.79 -2.25 -0.74
C ASN A 89 -1.76 -1.56 0.17
N ALA A 90 -2.19 -1.15 1.37
CA ALA A 90 -1.31 -0.53 2.36
C ALA A 90 -0.22 -1.51 2.84
N MET A 91 -0.57 -2.77 3.11
CA MET A 91 0.38 -3.79 3.54
C MET A 91 1.43 -4.08 2.46
N GLU A 92 1.00 -4.18 1.21
CA GLU A 92 1.88 -4.38 0.07
C GLU A 92 2.85 -3.20 -0.10
N ALA A 93 2.35 -1.97 0.01
CA ALA A 93 3.18 -0.78 -0.03
C ALA A 93 4.21 -0.75 1.11
N ASP A 94 3.79 -1.08 2.33
CA ASP A 94 4.65 -1.11 3.51
C ASP A 94 5.74 -2.18 3.41
N LEU A 95 5.39 -3.41 2.99
CA LEU A 95 6.35 -4.50 2.79
C LEU A 95 7.37 -4.19 1.69
N ASN A 96 6.92 -3.57 0.59
CA ASN A 96 7.81 -3.11 -0.48
C ASN A 96 8.80 -2.04 0.03
N ARG A 97 8.32 -1.11 0.87
CA ARG A 97 9.13 -0.02 1.44
C ARG A 97 10.24 -0.53 2.35
N VAL A 98 9.99 -1.60 3.11
CA VAL A 98 11.02 -2.23 3.96
C VAL A 98 11.85 -3.30 3.22
N GLY A 99 11.68 -3.45 1.90
CA GLY A 99 12.46 -4.38 1.09
C GLY A 99 12.20 -5.85 1.39
N VAL A 100 11.07 -6.18 2.04
CA VAL A 100 10.71 -7.58 2.34
C VAL A 100 10.30 -8.27 1.05
N THR A 101 11.20 -9.09 0.52
CA THR A 101 10.91 -9.94 -0.64
C THR A 101 10.10 -11.14 -0.15
N ASP A 102 8.80 -11.14 -0.45
CA ASP A 102 7.92 -12.22 -0.01
C ASP A 102 8.29 -13.57 -0.65
N SER A 103 8.09 -14.66 0.08
CA SER A 103 8.19 -16.03 -0.42
C SER A 103 7.05 -16.42 -1.38
N GLY A 104 6.21 -15.45 -1.77
CA GLY A 104 5.01 -15.60 -2.60
C GLY A 104 3.74 -15.90 -1.80
N TYR A 105 3.85 -16.39 -0.56
CA TYR A 105 2.68 -16.81 0.21
C TYR A 105 1.79 -15.65 0.67
N PHE A 106 2.36 -14.47 0.95
CA PHE A 106 1.56 -13.28 1.27
C PHE A 106 0.74 -12.86 0.06
N TRP A 107 1.37 -12.77 -1.12
CA TRP A 107 0.72 -12.39 -2.38
C TRP A 107 -0.36 -13.38 -2.81
N VAL A 108 -0.11 -14.68 -2.67
CA VAL A 108 -1.11 -15.70 -2.99
C VAL A 108 -2.33 -15.58 -2.08
N LEU A 109 -2.12 -15.33 -0.78
CA LEU A 109 -3.22 -15.14 0.14
C LEU A 109 -3.96 -13.82 -0.12
N SER A 110 -3.25 -12.70 -0.37
CA SER A 110 -3.88 -11.42 -0.66
C SER A 110 -4.74 -11.50 -1.93
N ASP A 111 -4.21 -12.07 -3.00
CA ASP A 111 -4.92 -12.30 -4.26
C ASP A 111 -6.13 -13.24 -4.07
N SER A 112 -5.99 -14.30 -3.26
CA SER A 112 -7.12 -15.17 -2.89
C SER A 112 -8.24 -14.41 -2.17
N ILE A 113 -7.88 -13.59 -1.17
CA ILE A 113 -8.83 -12.78 -0.41
C ILE A 113 -9.55 -11.79 -1.33
N MET A 114 -8.80 -11.08 -2.18
CA MET A 114 -9.36 -10.08 -3.09
C MET A 114 -10.31 -10.71 -4.12
N ARG A 115 -10.01 -11.92 -4.61
CA ARG A 115 -10.93 -12.67 -5.47
C ARG A 115 -12.18 -13.17 -4.74
N GLU A 116 -12.06 -13.57 -3.48
CA GLU A 116 -13.17 -14.11 -2.70
C GLU A 116 -14.15 -13.04 -2.27
N ILE A 117 -13.63 -11.90 -1.81
CA ILE A 117 -14.43 -10.74 -1.42
C ILE A 117 -15.03 -10.07 -2.66
N GLY A 118 -14.26 -9.96 -3.74
CA GLY A 118 -14.69 -9.31 -4.98
C GLY A 118 -14.91 -7.79 -4.83
N GLY A 119 -15.39 -7.17 -5.91
CA GLY A 119 -15.79 -5.75 -5.99
C GLY A 119 -14.67 -4.72 -5.83
N GLY A 120 -14.89 -3.53 -6.38
CA GLY A 120 -13.98 -2.38 -6.24
C GLY A 120 -14.37 -1.50 -5.06
N SER A 121 -13.48 -0.57 -4.69
CA SER A 121 -13.81 0.46 -3.70
C SER A 121 -15.04 1.25 -4.14
N GLY A 122 -16.09 1.24 -3.31
CA GLY A 122 -17.31 2.02 -3.54
C GLY A 122 -18.53 1.21 -4.01
N ASP A 123 -18.38 -0.10 -4.24
CA ASP A 123 -19.52 -0.97 -4.55
C ASP A 123 -20.23 -1.45 -3.27
N VAL A 124 -21.53 -1.71 -3.38
CA VAL A 124 -22.29 -2.40 -2.33
C VAL A 124 -21.84 -3.86 -2.28
N ALA A 125 -21.68 -4.41 -1.07
CA ALA A 125 -21.27 -5.79 -0.93
C ALA A 125 -22.33 -6.77 -1.45
N GLU A 126 -22.00 -7.50 -2.52
CA GLU A 126 -22.74 -8.69 -2.96
C GLU A 126 -22.26 -9.96 -2.22
N LEU A 127 -21.44 -9.80 -1.17
CA LEU A 127 -20.79 -10.88 -0.44
C LEU A 127 -21.76 -11.53 0.57
N PRO A 128 -22.10 -12.82 0.44
CA PRO A 128 -22.91 -13.52 1.44
C PRO A 128 -22.22 -13.56 2.82
N PRO A 129 -22.96 -13.50 3.93
CA PRO A 129 -22.40 -13.53 5.29
C PRO A 129 -21.41 -14.68 5.55
N GLU A 130 -21.69 -15.88 5.04
CA GLU A 130 -20.82 -17.05 5.22
C GLU A 130 -19.48 -16.87 4.52
N LYS A 131 -19.48 -16.31 3.30
CA LYS A 131 -18.24 -15.98 2.58
C LYS A 131 -17.50 -14.84 3.26
N ALA A 132 -18.20 -13.84 3.78
CA ALA A 132 -17.59 -12.75 4.53
C ALA A 132 -16.86 -13.26 5.77
N ARG A 133 -17.45 -14.18 6.52
CA ARG A 133 -16.79 -14.83 7.68
C ARG A 133 -15.58 -15.66 7.28
N GLN A 134 -15.66 -16.39 6.17
CA GLN A 134 -14.52 -17.13 5.62
C GLN A 134 -13.37 -16.17 5.22
N ALA A 135 -13.70 -15.08 4.54
CA ALA A 135 -12.75 -14.03 4.18
C ALA A 135 -12.16 -13.35 5.43
N ALA A 136 -12.95 -13.08 6.47
CA ALA A 136 -12.48 -12.54 7.76
C ALA A 136 -11.37 -13.40 8.39
N ALA A 137 -11.56 -14.72 8.39
CA ALA A 137 -10.55 -15.66 8.88
C ALA A 137 -9.26 -15.63 8.03
N GLN A 138 -9.37 -15.42 6.71
CA GLN A 138 -8.20 -15.23 5.84
C GLN A 138 -7.51 -13.89 6.08
N VAL A 139 -8.26 -12.80 6.24
CA VAL A 139 -7.72 -11.46 6.54
C VAL A 139 -7.00 -11.45 7.89
N LYS A 140 -7.53 -12.10 8.93
CA LYS A 140 -6.83 -12.30 10.22
C LYS A 140 -5.47 -12.96 10.03
N ARG A 141 -5.38 -13.99 9.19
CA ARG A 141 -4.11 -14.67 8.86
C ARG A 141 -3.16 -13.76 8.08
N LEU A 142 -3.68 -12.98 7.12
CA LEU A 142 -2.91 -11.99 6.36
C LEU A 142 -2.30 -10.92 7.27
N ILE A 143 -3.09 -10.38 8.21
CA ILE A 143 -2.62 -9.41 9.23
C ILE A 143 -1.49 -9.99 10.06
N GLY A 144 -1.65 -11.21 10.61
CA GLY A 144 -0.60 -11.82 11.42
C GLY A 144 0.70 -12.06 10.63
N MET A 145 0.57 -12.42 9.36
CA MET A 145 1.69 -12.56 8.43
C MET A 145 2.42 -11.25 8.12
N TYR A 146 1.66 -10.17 7.93
CA TYR A 146 2.19 -8.83 7.74
C TYR A 146 2.96 -8.37 8.99
N GLU A 147 2.33 -8.46 10.17
CA GLU A 147 2.93 -8.06 11.45
C GLU A 147 4.23 -8.82 11.74
N GLN A 148 4.26 -10.13 11.45
CA GLN A 148 5.46 -10.95 11.60
C GLN A 148 6.59 -10.46 10.68
N ARG A 149 6.29 -10.20 9.40
CA ARG A 149 7.27 -9.73 8.42
C ARG A 149 7.81 -8.35 8.77
N MET A 150 6.94 -7.41 9.14
CA MET A 150 7.35 -6.07 9.57
C MET A 150 8.26 -6.12 10.79
N ARG A 151 7.93 -6.95 11.79
CA ARG A 151 8.79 -7.15 12.96
C ARG A 151 10.14 -7.74 12.58
N ALA A 152 10.18 -8.66 11.63
CA ALA A 152 11.44 -9.26 11.16
C ALA A 152 12.31 -8.27 10.37
N ALA A 153 11.71 -7.29 9.68
CA ALA A 153 12.44 -6.26 8.94
C ALA A 153 12.98 -5.12 9.82
N GLN A 154 12.47 -4.98 11.04
CA GLN A 154 12.87 -3.95 12.01
C GLN A 154 13.95 -4.41 13.00
N ASN A 155 14.26 -5.72 13.04
CA ASN A 155 15.30 -6.32 13.87
C ASN A 155 16.51 -6.69 13.03
#